data_AF-A0A9N8DTV3-F1
#
_entry.id   AF-A0A9N8DTV3-F1
#
_cell.length_a   1.000
_cell.length_b   1.000
_cell.length_c   1.000
_cell.angle_alpha   90.00
_cell.angle_beta   90.00
_cell.angle_gamma   90.00
#
_symmetry.space_group_name_H-M   'P 1'
#
loop_
_entity.id
_entity.type
_entity.pdbx_description
1 polymer ?
#
loop_
_entity_poly.entity_id
_entity_poly.type
_entity_poly.pdbx_seq_one_letter_code
_entity_poly.pdbx_strand_id
1 'polypeptide(L)'
;MQKLKVGDKVLTTTDTEKAEYQPVPTTLGRFLQITTDTNSLEITGEHLLYMADKSHPVCADSIIVGDKLQTADGSANRVKKIKTIVKEGLYAPLTPNGKLVVNGMQVSAYIALQKDDQERFTTLNGLITTPHSSYIHLYLAPLRVVCLGISSMPCQLMHENGMPLYIKWGIDAINTAHRNSNVYAELLFLVVAGFLLSGFVAVEALFGASMGPLSVFSFYIAYCFGRKIHRVKTNKVKKTA
;
A
#
# COMPACT_ATOMS: atom_id res chain seq x y z
N MET A 1 7.31 -3.53 -18.01
CA MET A 1 6.77 -4.37 -16.91
C MET A 1 6.03 -5.63 -17.37
N GLN A 2 5.80 -5.85 -18.66
CA GLN A 2 4.94 -6.95 -19.16
C GLN A 2 5.38 -8.38 -18.79
N LYS A 3 6.67 -8.58 -18.50
CA LYS A 3 7.25 -9.89 -18.19
C LYS A 3 7.45 -10.15 -16.69
N LEU A 4 7.07 -9.20 -15.83
CA LEU A 4 7.24 -9.32 -14.38
C LEU A 4 6.29 -10.39 -13.83
N LYS A 5 6.74 -11.19 -12.86
CA LYS A 5 5.96 -12.25 -12.19
C LYS A 5 5.90 -12.03 -10.68
N VAL A 6 4.91 -12.64 -10.03
CA VAL A 6 4.81 -12.65 -8.56
C VAL A 6 6.09 -13.27 -7.98
N GLY A 7 6.72 -12.56 -7.05
CA GLY A 7 7.93 -13.01 -6.38
C GLY A 7 9.23 -12.58 -7.06
N ASP A 8 9.17 -11.97 -8.26
CA ASP A 8 10.34 -11.34 -8.88
C ASP A 8 10.84 -10.20 -8.01
N LYS A 9 12.16 -10.03 -7.92
CA LYS A 9 12.75 -8.90 -7.20
C LYS A 9 12.71 -7.65 -8.07
N VAL A 10 12.17 -6.56 -7.53
CA VAL A 10 12.15 -5.22 -8.11
C VAL A 10 12.96 -4.27 -7.26
N LEU A 11 13.53 -3.27 -7.92
CA LEU A 11 14.31 -2.24 -7.23
C LEU A 11 13.38 -1.28 -6.50
N THR A 12 13.71 -0.99 -5.24
CA THR A 12 13.11 0.07 -4.43
C THR A 12 14.21 1.05 -4.00
N THR A 13 13.86 2.16 -3.33
CA THR A 13 14.84 3.17 -2.91
C THR A 13 15.86 2.69 -1.89
N THR A 14 15.48 1.72 -1.06
CA THR A 14 16.30 1.26 0.07
C THR A 14 16.91 -0.10 -0.18
N ASP A 15 16.26 -0.96 -0.97
CA ASP A 15 16.72 -2.32 -1.27
C ASP A 15 16.03 -2.88 -2.53
N THR A 16 16.34 -4.13 -2.87
CA THR A 16 15.56 -4.96 -3.78
C THR A 16 14.49 -5.74 -3.02
N GLU A 17 13.22 -5.50 -3.34
CA GLU A 17 12.09 -6.16 -2.69
C GLU A 17 11.37 -7.08 -3.67
N LYS A 18 10.68 -8.10 -3.16
CA LYS A 18 9.84 -8.96 -4.03
C LYS A 18 8.58 -8.20 -4.41
N ALA A 19 8.32 -8.11 -5.72
CA ALA A 19 7.07 -7.60 -6.23
C ALA A 19 5.95 -8.64 -6.03
N GLU A 20 4.86 -8.18 -5.44
CA GLU A 20 3.56 -8.82 -5.47
C GLU A 20 2.84 -8.28 -6.71
N TYR A 21 2.87 -9.09 -7.77
CA TYR A 21 2.41 -8.68 -9.08
C TYR A 21 1.02 -9.23 -9.37
N GLN A 22 0.15 -8.43 -9.94
CA GLN A 22 -0.85 -8.98 -10.85
C GLN A 22 -1.09 -8.01 -12.01
N PRO A 23 -0.94 -8.46 -13.26
CA PRO A 23 -1.35 -7.66 -14.40
C PRO A 23 -2.86 -7.49 -14.33
N VAL A 24 -3.34 -6.27 -14.50
CA VAL A 24 -4.74 -6.08 -14.87
C VAL A 24 -4.84 -6.50 -16.34
N PRO A 25 -5.79 -7.37 -16.72
CA PRO A 25 -5.95 -7.81 -18.10
C PRO A 25 -6.04 -6.62 -19.07
N THR A 26 -5.66 -6.91 -20.30
CA THR A 26 -5.48 -6.04 -21.47
C THR A 26 -6.64 -5.07 -21.72
N THR A 27 -6.71 -4.01 -20.94
CA THR A 27 -7.53 -2.83 -21.20
C THR A 27 -6.64 -1.73 -21.75
N LEU A 28 -7.14 -1.02 -22.77
CA LEU A 28 -6.54 0.24 -23.22
C LEU A 28 -6.59 1.24 -22.06
N GLY A 29 -5.43 1.70 -21.63
CA GLY A 29 -5.26 2.72 -20.60
C GLY A 29 -4.76 4.03 -21.18
N ARG A 30 -5.18 5.13 -20.57
CA ARG A 30 -4.65 6.47 -20.85
C ARG A 30 -3.47 6.74 -19.91
N PHE A 31 -2.30 6.96 -20.48
CA PHE A 31 -1.06 7.21 -19.75
C PHE A 31 -0.51 8.61 -20.07
N LEU A 32 0.24 9.15 -19.13
CA LEU A 32 1.14 10.26 -19.31
C LEU A 32 2.53 9.70 -19.62
N GLN A 33 3.14 10.16 -20.71
CA GLN A 33 4.56 9.97 -20.97
C GLN A 33 5.31 11.22 -20.49
N ILE A 34 5.95 11.11 -19.34
CA ILE A 34 6.78 12.14 -18.73
C ILE A 34 8.22 11.90 -19.18
N THR A 35 8.82 12.87 -19.84
CA THR A 35 10.23 12.83 -20.28
C THR A 35 11.04 13.75 -19.38
N THR A 36 12.12 13.23 -18.80
CA THR A 36 13.04 13.97 -17.93
C THR A 36 14.38 14.23 -18.64
N ASP A 37 15.39 14.75 -17.93
CA ASP A 37 16.72 14.95 -18.51
C ASP A 37 17.37 13.64 -18.96
N THR A 38 17.09 12.53 -18.26
CA THR A 38 17.79 11.25 -18.50
C THR A 38 16.90 10.13 -19.01
N ASN A 39 15.61 10.11 -18.65
CA ASN A 39 14.73 8.97 -18.90
C ASN A 39 13.31 9.40 -19.27
N SER A 40 12.45 8.43 -19.59
CA SER A 40 11.01 8.67 -19.73
C SER A 40 10.22 7.66 -18.91
N LEU A 41 9.14 8.14 -18.28
CA LEU A 41 8.18 7.37 -17.52
C LEU A 41 6.84 7.36 -18.24
N GLU A 42 6.18 6.20 -18.27
CA GLU A 42 4.82 6.06 -18.76
C GLU A 42 3.94 5.59 -17.61
N ILE A 43 2.98 6.42 -17.21
CA ILE A 43 2.22 6.19 -15.98
C ILE A 43 0.81 6.78 -16.07
N THR A 44 -0.16 6.22 -15.35
CA THR A 44 -1.52 6.77 -15.31
C THR A 44 -1.54 8.09 -14.54
N GLY A 45 -2.47 9.00 -14.88
CA GLY A 45 -2.59 10.31 -14.21
C GLY A 45 -2.76 10.19 -12.69
N GLU A 46 -3.57 9.23 -12.25
CA GLU A 46 -3.86 8.98 -10.82
C GLU A 46 -2.68 8.37 -10.05
N HIS A 47 -1.59 8.01 -10.71
CA HIS A 47 -0.48 7.31 -10.03
C HIS A 47 0.39 8.27 -9.24
N LEU A 48 0.88 7.83 -8.08
CA LEU A 48 1.61 8.69 -7.16
C LEU A 48 3.12 8.69 -7.45
N LEU A 49 3.68 9.88 -7.66
CA LEU A 49 5.10 10.15 -7.96
C LEU A 49 5.78 10.94 -6.84
N TYR A 50 7.03 10.61 -6.55
CA TYR A 50 7.83 11.34 -5.57
C TYR A 50 8.54 12.53 -6.23
N MET A 51 8.40 13.71 -5.64
CA MET A 51 9.12 14.92 -6.08
C MET A 51 10.27 15.23 -5.12
N ALA A 52 11.35 15.79 -5.64
CA ALA A 52 12.55 16.07 -4.86
C ALA A 52 12.34 17.15 -3.77
N ASP A 53 11.33 18.01 -3.94
CA ASP A 53 11.00 19.14 -3.08
C ASP A 53 9.74 18.91 -2.21
N LYS A 54 9.16 17.70 -2.22
CA LYS A 54 7.96 17.37 -1.44
C LYS A 54 8.19 16.15 -0.56
N SER A 55 7.62 16.18 0.64
CA SER A 55 7.67 15.07 1.60
C SER A 55 6.72 13.91 1.26
N HIS A 56 5.71 14.16 0.44
CA HIS A 56 4.67 13.21 0.07
C HIS A 56 4.53 13.12 -1.45
N PRO A 57 4.18 11.94 -1.98
CA PRO A 57 4.01 11.79 -3.41
C PRO A 57 2.73 12.50 -3.88
N VAL A 58 2.71 12.85 -5.17
CA VAL A 58 1.63 13.58 -5.83
C VAL A 58 1.12 12.80 -7.04
N CYS A 59 -0.11 13.04 -7.48
CA CYS A 59 -0.61 12.45 -8.72
C CYS A 59 0.24 12.88 -9.93
N ALA A 60 0.41 11.97 -10.88
CA ALA A 60 1.20 12.22 -12.09
C ALA A 60 0.58 13.29 -13.00
N ASP A 61 -0.74 13.51 -12.95
CA ASP A 61 -1.43 14.57 -13.69
C ASP A 61 -1.27 15.97 -13.09
N SER A 62 -0.88 16.12 -11.81
CA SER A 62 -0.43 17.42 -11.27
C SER A 62 0.95 17.87 -11.73
N ILE A 63 1.76 16.97 -12.32
CA ILE A 63 3.14 17.27 -12.69
C ILE A 63 3.16 18.21 -13.88
N ILE A 64 4.01 19.23 -13.81
CA ILE A 64 4.23 20.19 -14.89
C ILE A 64 5.68 20.18 -15.39
N VAL A 65 5.89 20.71 -16.60
CA VAL A 65 7.23 20.86 -17.16
C VAL A 65 8.05 21.80 -16.27
N GLY A 66 9.24 21.33 -15.89
CA GLY A 66 10.14 22.03 -14.99
C GLY A 66 10.18 21.50 -13.56
N ASP A 67 9.20 20.68 -13.17
CA ASP A 67 9.20 19.96 -11.89
C ASP A 67 10.39 19.00 -11.79
N LYS A 68 10.74 18.63 -10.56
CA LYS A 68 11.87 17.75 -10.25
C LYS A 68 11.36 16.45 -9.63
N LEU A 69 11.45 15.37 -10.40
CA LEU A 69 11.11 14.03 -9.91
C LEU A 69 12.29 13.43 -9.13
N GLN A 70 11.98 12.73 -8.06
CA GLN A 70 12.98 12.02 -7.26
C GLN A 70 13.41 10.72 -7.97
N THR A 71 14.71 10.50 -8.05
CA THR A 71 15.30 9.27 -8.61
C THR A 71 15.65 8.28 -7.51
N ALA A 72 16.03 7.06 -7.90
CA ALA A 72 16.36 5.98 -6.97
C ALA A 72 17.51 6.30 -6.00
N ASP A 73 18.48 7.10 -6.44
CA ASP A 73 19.63 7.56 -5.65
C ASP A 73 19.32 8.80 -4.80
N GLY A 74 18.06 9.26 -4.78
CA GLY A 74 17.63 10.47 -4.09
C GLY A 74 17.97 11.77 -4.81
N SER A 75 18.57 11.70 -6.01
CA SER A 75 18.79 12.88 -6.84
C SER A 75 17.49 13.36 -7.51
N ALA A 76 17.60 14.45 -8.26
CA ALA A 76 16.46 15.15 -8.84
C ALA A 76 16.58 15.20 -10.37
N ASN A 77 15.52 14.81 -11.07
CA ASN A 77 15.50 14.75 -12.52
C ASN A 77 14.41 15.67 -13.07
N ARG A 78 14.77 16.63 -13.94
CA ARG A 78 13.85 17.69 -14.34
C ARG A 78 12.93 17.22 -15.44
N VAL A 79 11.63 17.47 -15.30
CA VAL A 79 10.64 17.22 -16.34
C VAL A 79 10.83 18.18 -17.50
N LYS A 80 10.97 17.65 -18.71
CA LYS A 80 11.15 18.41 -19.96
C LYS A 80 9.89 18.44 -20.81
N LYS A 81 9.14 17.34 -20.80
CA LYS A 81 7.97 17.17 -21.67
C LYS A 81 6.99 16.20 -21.05
N ILE A 82 5.71 16.50 -21.21
CA ILE A 82 4.62 15.61 -20.83
C ILE A 82 3.70 15.51 -22.04
N LYS A 83 3.27 14.29 -22.37
CA LYS A 83 2.21 14.06 -23.36
C LYS A 83 1.32 12.91 -22.95
N THR A 84 0.08 12.92 -23.42
CA THR A 84 -0.84 11.80 -23.24
C THR A 84 -0.63 10.75 -24.33
N ILE A 85 -0.58 9.49 -23.95
CA ILE A 85 -0.52 8.33 -24.85
C ILE A 85 -1.60 7.31 -24.44
N VAL A 86 -2.02 6.48 -25.39
CA VAL A 86 -2.90 5.32 -25.10
C VAL A 86 -2.09 4.06 -25.34
N LYS A 87 -2.10 3.16 -24.35
CA LYS A 87 -1.38 1.88 -24.40
C LYS A 87 -2.21 0.76 -23.79
N GLU A 88 -1.98 -0.45 -24.25
CA GLU A 88 -2.58 -1.65 -23.66
C GLU A 88 -1.78 -2.14 -22.46
N GLY A 89 -2.53 -2.56 -21.43
CA GLY A 89 -2.00 -3.22 -20.24
C GLY A 89 -1.71 -2.24 -19.12
N LEU A 90 -2.36 -2.47 -17.98
CA LEU A 90 -2.08 -1.77 -16.72
C LEU A 90 -1.24 -2.70 -15.83
N TYR A 91 -0.16 -2.16 -15.29
CA TYR A 91 0.75 -2.90 -14.41
C TYR A 91 0.94 -2.12 -13.11
N ALA A 92 0.50 -2.70 -12.00
CA ALA A 92 0.63 -2.11 -10.67
C ALA A 92 1.22 -3.14 -9.70
N PRO A 93 2.54 -3.41 -9.79
CA PRO A 93 3.19 -4.27 -8.81
C PRO A 93 3.10 -3.61 -7.43
N LEU A 94 2.76 -4.41 -6.42
CA LEU A 94 2.81 -4.00 -5.03
C LEU A 94 4.15 -4.45 -4.43
N THR A 95 4.75 -3.60 -3.61
CA THR A 95 5.93 -3.94 -2.82
C THR A 95 5.61 -3.81 -1.33
N PRO A 96 6.31 -4.58 -0.47
CA PRO A 96 6.18 -4.43 0.98
C PRO A 96 6.26 -2.98 1.45
N ASN A 97 7.21 -2.19 0.95
CA ASN A 97 7.36 -0.78 1.34
C ASN A 97 6.46 0.21 0.56
N GLY A 98 5.69 -0.25 -0.43
CA GLY A 98 4.82 0.59 -1.26
C GLY A 98 5.55 1.57 -2.20
N LYS A 99 6.85 1.36 -2.44
CA LYS A 99 7.71 2.15 -3.32
C LYS A 99 8.36 1.27 -4.38
N LEU A 100 8.63 1.86 -5.53
CA LEU A 100 9.20 1.20 -6.69
C LEU A 100 10.16 2.15 -7.41
N VAL A 101 11.10 1.59 -8.15
CA VAL A 101 11.91 2.32 -9.13
C VAL A 101 11.53 1.90 -10.54
N VAL A 102 11.10 2.86 -11.36
CA VAL A 102 10.71 2.64 -12.76
C VAL A 102 11.48 3.59 -13.65
N ASN A 103 12.27 3.04 -14.57
CA ASN A 103 13.14 3.82 -15.45
C ASN A 103 13.99 4.86 -14.68
N GLY A 104 14.53 4.45 -13.52
CA GLY A 104 15.37 5.29 -12.65
C GLY A 104 14.62 6.30 -11.77
N MET A 105 13.29 6.44 -11.91
CA MET A 105 12.46 7.33 -11.09
C MET A 105 11.79 6.57 -9.95
N GLN A 106 11.70 7.21 -8.79
CA GLN A 106 10.97 6.69 -7.65
C GLN A 106 9.47 6.93 -7.83
N VAL A 107 8.69 5.86 -7.78
CA VAL A 107 7.23 5.89 -7.89
C VAL A 107 6.60 5.15 -6.71
N SER A 108 5.36 5.48 -6.37
CA SER A 108 4.60 4.68 -5.42
C SER A 108 4.10 3.39 -6.09
N ALA A 109 3.83 2.36 -5.30
CA ALA A 109 3.03 1.22 -5.75
C ALA A 109 1.52 1.50 -5.78
N TYR A 110 1.11 2.72 -5.37
CA TYR A 110 -0.28 3.10 -5.16
C TYR A 110 -0.72 4.24 -6.08
N ILE A 111 -2.03 4.32 -6.30
CA ILE A 111 -2.71 5.41 -7.00
C ILE A 111 -3.49 6.29 -6.00
N ALA A 112 -3.90 7.49 -6.41
CA ALA A 112 -4.81 8.30 -5.64
C ALA A 112 -6.21 7.68 -5.59
N LEU A 113 -6.87 7.80 -4.43
CA LEU A 113 -8.22 7.26 -4.20
C LEU A 113 -9.32 8.27 -4.56
N GLN A 114 -9.00 9.57 -4.54
CA GLN A 114 -9.92 10.67 -4.78
C GLN A 114 -9.27 11.64 -5.78
N LYS A 115 -10.07 12.21 -6.68
CA LYS A 115 -9.64 13.16 -7.72
C LYS A 115 -9.83 14.63 -7.31
N ASP A 116 -10.10 14.89 -6.04
CA ASP A 116 -10.36 16.25 -5.56
C ASP A 116 -9.10 17.12 -5.56
N ASP A 117 -9.30 18.45 -5.58
CA ASP A 117 -8.30 19.53 -5.69
C ASP A 117 -7.11 19.45 -4.71
N GLN A 118 -7.21 18.61 -3.67
CA GLN A 118 -6.17 18.32 -2.70
C GLN A 118 -5.51 16.96 -3.03
N GLU A 119 -4.97 16.81 -4.25
CA GLU A 119 -4.42 15.58 -4.88
C GLU A 119 -3.30 14.83 -4.10
N ARG A 120 -3.06 15.19 -2.85
CA ARG A 120 -2.05 14.64 -1.95
C ARG A 120 -2.65 13.87 -0.79
N PHE A 121 -3.84 14.25 -0.32
CA PHE A 121 -4.43 13.77 0.93
C PHE A 121 -5.85 13.26 0.73
N THR A 122 -6.19 12.19 1.45
CA THR A 122 -7.58 11.73 1.54
C THR A 122 -8.40 12.72 2.35
N THR A 123 -9.59 13.06 1.83
CA THR A 123 -10.58 13.89 2.52
C THR A 123 -11.76 13.03 2.98
N LEU A 124 -12.19 13.23 4.21
CA LEU A 124 -13.41 12.61 4.76
C LEU A 124 -14.36 13.72 5.18
N ASN A 125 -15.47 13.90 4.46
CA ASN A 125 -16.43 14.99 4.68
C ASN A 125 -15.76 16.38 4.79
N GLY A 126 -14.76 16.64 3.94
CA GLY A 126 -13.99 17.90 3.92
C GLY A 126 -12.84 18.00 4.93
N LEU A 127 -12.67 17.02 5.83
CA LEU A 127 -11.53 16.97 6.73
C LEU A 127 -10.32 16.30 6.06
N ILE A 128 -9.18 17.00 6.00
CA ILE A 128 -7.90 16.43 5.54
C ILE A 128 -7.46 15.37 6.55
N THR A 129 -7.14 14.17 6.06
CA THR A 129 -6.69 13.06 6.91
C THR A 129 -5.22 12.74 6.65
N THR A 130 -4.94 11.81 5.75
CA THR A 130 -3.61 11.24 5.54
C THR A 130 -3.24 11.25 4.05
N PRO A 131 -1.95 11.22 3.70
CA PRO A 131 -1.55 11.04 2.30
C PRO A 131 -2.15 9.76 1.73
N HIS A 132 -2.58 9.78 0.46
CA HIS A 132 -3.20 8.61 -0.20
C HIS A 132 -2.36 7.34 -0.07
N SER A 133 -1.04 7.45 -0.28
CA SER A 133 -0.12 6.32 -0.17
C SER A 133 -0.13 5.69 1.23
N SER A 134 -0.17 6.50 2.28
CA SER A 134 -0.15 6.03 3.67
C SER A 134 -1.48 5.39 4.04
N TYR A 135 -2.59 5.97 3.58
CA TYR A 135 -3.92 5.42 3.78
C TYR A 135 -4.02 4.03 3.14
N ILE A 136 -3.69 3.90 1.85
CA ILE A 136 -3.74 2.61 1.15
C ILE A 136 -2.78 1.61 1.81
N HIS A 137 -1.58 2.05 2.17
CA HIS A 137 -0.61 1.19 2.82
C HIS A 137 -1.11 0.61 4.16
N LEU A 138 -1.76 1.43 5.00
CA LEU A 138 -2.39 1.00 6.25
C LEU A 138 -3.49 -0.05 6.01
N TYR A 139 -4.39 0.21 5.05
CA TYR A 139 -5.50 -0.70 4.74
C TYR A 139 -5.04 -2.02 4.11
N LEU A 140 -3.91 -2.02 3.39
CA LEU A 140 -3.34 -3.23 2.80
C LEU A 140 -2.40 -3.99 3.75
N ALA A 141 -2.12 -3.49 4.96
CA ALA A 141 -1.22 -4.15 5.90
C ALA A 141 -1.65 -5.59 6.29
N PRO A 142 -2.93 -5.87 6.60
CA PRO A 142 -3.35 -7.24 6.92
C PRO A 142 -3.13 -8.18 5.74
N LEU A 143 -3.42 -7.71 4.52
CA LEU A 143 -3.20 -8.48 3.31
C LEU A 143 -1.72 -8.79 3.13
N ARG A 144 -0.82 -7.81 3.24
CA ARG A 144 0.63 -8.04 3.12
C ARG A 144 1.13 -9.06 4.13
N VAL A 145 0.68 -8.99 5.38
CA VAL A 145 1.03 -9.97 6.43
C VAL A 145 0.57 -11.39 6.06
N VAL A 146 -0.65 -11.53 5.54
CA VAL A 146 -1.16 -12.83 5.08
C VAL A 146 -0.37 -13.33 3.86
N CYS A 147 -0.16 -12.46 2.87
CA CYS A 147 0.48 -12.74 1.59
C CYS A 147 1.94 -13.17 1.74
N LEU A 148 2.69 -12.45 2.58
CA LEU A 148 4.12 -12.64 2.75
C LEU A 148 4.47 -13.64 3.85
N GLY A 149 3.61 -13.75 4.86
CA GLY A 149 3.91 -14.56 6.05
C GLY A 149 3.15 -15.87 6.15
N ILE A 150 1.97 -16.00 5.53
CA ILE A 150 1.13 -17.21 5.64
C ILE A 150 1.07 -17.95 4.30
N SER A 151 0.57 -17.29 3.25
CA SER A 151 0.40 -17.89 1.93
C SER A 151 0.20 -16.81 0.87
N SER A 152 0.84 -16.98 -0.29
CA SER A 152 0.68 -16.08 -1.43
C SER A 152 -0.59 -16.34 -2.25
N MET A 153 -1.33 -17.42 -1.96
CA MET A 153 -2.53 -17.82 -2.71
C MET A 153 -3.65 -16.75 -2.69
N PRO A 154 -4.02 -16.14 -1.54
CA PRO A 154 -5.11 -15.15 -1.49
C PRO A 154 -4.83 -13.91 -2.35
N CYS A 155 -3.55 -13.58 -2.53
CA CYS A 155 -3.05 -12.43 -3.28
C CYS A 155 -3.03 -12.70 -4.79
N GLN A 156 -3.20 -13.97 -5.17
CA GLN A 156 -3.32 -14.39 -6.55
C GLN A 156 -4.78 -14.55 -6.99
N LEU A 157 -5.74 -14.45 -6.07
CA LEU A 157 -7.16 -14.60 -6.39
C LEU A 157 -7.72 -13.35 -7.06
N MET A 158 -8.12 -13.52 -8.32
CA MET A 158 -8.71 -12.47 -9.15
C MET A 158 -10.23 -12.63 -9.22
N HIS A 159 -10.91 -11.49 -9.29
CA HIS A 159 -12.29 -11.41 -9.69
C HIS A 159 -12.41 -11.35 -11.22
N GLU A 160 -13.59 -11.64 -11.77
CA GLU A 160 -13.86 -11.73 -13.22
C GLU A 160 -13.44 -10.47 -14.00
N ASN A 161 -13.50 -9.31 -13.35
CA ASN A 161 -13.12 -8.02 -13.94
C ASN A 161 -11.60 -7.76 -13.92
N GLY A 162 -10.78 -8.75 -13.56
CA GLY A 162 -9.33 -8.61 -13.47
C GLY A 162 -8.85 -7.77 -12.27
N MET A 163 -9.72 -7.57 -11.28
CA MET A 163 -9.38 -6.90 -10.03
C MET A 163 -9.11 -7.96 -8.94
N PRO A 164 -8.08 -7.82 -8.11
CA PRO A 164 -7.87 -8.71 -6.99
C PRO A 164 -9.07 -8.73 -6.04
N LEU A 165 -9.44 -9.91 -5.54
CA LEU A 165 -10.66 -10.10 -4.75
C LEU A 165 -10.69 -9.20 -3.48
N TYR A 166 -9.52 -8.99 -2.87
CA TYR A 166 -9.40 -8.13 -1.69
C TYR A 166 -9.66 -6.65 -1.99
N ILE A 167 -9.29 -6.16 -3.18
CA ILE A 167 -9.56 -4.77 -3.59
C ILE A 167 -11.07 -4.60 -3.73
N LYS A 168 -11.74 -5.56 -4.40
CA LYS A 168 -13.20 -5.57 -4.50
C LYS A 168 -13.85 -5.52 -3.12
N TRP A 169 -13.43 -6.39 -2.20
CA TRP A 169 -13.99 -6.42 -0.85
C TRP A 169 -13.79 -5.09 -0.11
N GLY A 170 -12.62 -4.46 -0.26
CA GLY A 170 -12.35 -3.13 0.29
C GLY A 170 -13.27 -2.05 -0.30
N ILE A 171 -13.43 -2.02 -1.62
CA ILE A 171 -14.34 -1.08 -2.30
C ILE A 171 -15.79 -1.30 -1.87
N ASP A 172 -16.25 -2.55 -1.82
CA ASP A 172 -17.61 -2.90 -1.40
C ASP A 172 -17.85 -2.51 0.07
N ALA A 173 -16.87 -2.70 0.95
CA ALA A 173 -16.95 -2.28 2.35
C ALA A 173 -17.05 -0.76 2.48
N ILE A 174 -16.24 0.01 1.75
CA ILE A 174 -16.29 1.48 1.74
C ILE A 174 -17.62 1.97 1.17
N ASN A 175 -18.08 1.41 0.05
CA ASN A 175 -19.36 1.77 -0.55
C ASN A 175 -20.53 1.46 0.39
N THR A 176 -20.45 0.35 1.14
CA THR A 176 -21.44 0.00 2.16
C THR A 176 -21.42 1.00 3.32
N ALA A 177 -20.23 1.40 3.79
CA ALA A 177 -20.08 2.41 4.83
C ALA A 177 -20.63 3.77 4.39
N HIS A 178 -20.31 4.20 3.17
CA HIS A 178 -20.76 5.47 2.60
C HIS A 178 -22.27 5.50 2.34
N ARG A 179 -22.90 4.36 2.04
CA ARG A 179 -24.36 4.26 1.90
C ARG A 179 -25.08 4.53 3.22
N ASN A 180 -24.43 4.32 4.37
CA ASN A 180 -24.97 4.69 5.67
C ASN A 180 -24.78 6.20 5.89
N SER A 181 -25.85 6.98 5.83
CA SER A 181 -25.81 8.45 5.97
C SER A 181 -25.48 8.96 7.38
N ASN A 182 -25.13 8.07 8.33
CA ASN A 182 -24.82 8.45 9.70
C ASN A 182 -23.30 8.63 9.88
N VAL A 183 -22.87 9.90 9.83
CA VAL A 183 -21.48 10.33 9.99
C VAL A 183 -20.84 9.78 11.28
N TYR A 184 -21.61 9.62 12.36
CA TYR A 184 -21.07 9.07 13.62
C TYR A 184 -20.74 7.58 13.51
N ALA A 185 -21.55 6.81 12.78
CA ALA A 185 -21.28 5.40 12.55
C ALA A 185 -20.06 5.21 11.64
N GLU A 186 -19.91 6.06 10.62
CA GLU A 186 -18.74 6.09 9.74
C GLU A 186 -17.46 6.43 10.51
N LEU A 187 -17.48 7.49 11.35
CA LEU A 187 -16.34 7.87 12.19
C LEU A 187 -15.97 6.78 13.19
N LEU A 188 -16.96 6.17 13.86
CA LEU A 188 -16.71 5.07 14.79
C LEU A 188 -16.07 3.88 14.07
N PHE A 189 -16.59 3.51 12.90
CA PHE A 189 -16.02 2.44 12.08
C PHE A 189 -14.57 2.73 11.71
N LEU A 190 -14.26 3.95 11.24
CA LEU A 190 -12.90 4.34 10.88
C LEU A 190 -11.94 4.35 12.08
N VAL A 191 -12.39 4.78 13.26
CA VAL A 191 -11.56 4.73 14.49
C VAL A 191 -11.25 3.30 14.88
N VAL A 192 -12.26 2.42 14.90
CA VAL A 192 -12.09 1.00 15.24
C VAL A 192 -11.20 0.30 14.20
N ALA A 193 -11.47 0.52 12.92
CA ALA A 193 -10.66 -0.02 11.83
C ALA A 193 -9.22 0.49 11.90
N GLY A 194 -9.01 1.80 12.09
CA GLY A 194 -7.68 2.38 12.22
C GLY A 194 -6.89 1.81 13.40
N PHE A 195 -7.54 1.64 14.56
CA PHE A 195 -6.91 1.00 15.71
C PHE A 195 -6.50 -0.45 15.39
N LEU A 196 -7.39 -1.25 14.81
CA LEU A 196 -7.09 -2.63 14.44
C LEU A 196 -5.98 -2.73 13.38
N LEU A 197 -6.05 -1.91 12.33
CA LEU A 197 -5.08 -1.90 11.22
C LEU A 197 -3.70 -1.40 11.68
N SER A 198 -3.64 -0.44 12.61
CA SER A 198 -2.36 0.05 13.14
C SER A 198 -1.56 -1.04 13.86
N GLY A 199 -2.22 -2.03 14.45
CA GLY A 199 -1.57 -3.23 15.00
C GLY A 199 -0.82 -4.03 13.94
N PHE A 200 -1.42 -4.22 12.75
CA PHE A 200 -0.74 -4.91 11.64
C PHE A 200 0.46 -4.12 11.13
N VAL A 201 0.33 -2.80 10.99
CA VAL A 201 1.46 -1.93 10.60
C VAL A 201 2.58 -1.96 11.64
N ALA A 202 2.25 -1.98 12.94
CA ALA A 202 3.26 -2.09 13.99
C ALA A 202 4.00 -3.44 13.93
N VAL A 203 3.29 -4.54 13.70
CA VAL A 203 3.89 -5.87 13.51
C VAL A 203 4.79 -5.88 12.26
N GLU A 204 4.32 -5.31 11.15
CA GLU A 204 5.08 -5.20 9.91
C GLU A 204 6.34 -4.33 10.09
N ALA A 205 6.24 -3.20 10.79
CA ALA A 205 7.38 -2.32 11.04
C ALA A 205 8.43 -2.94 11.97
N LEU A 206 8.01 -3.76 12.95
CA LEU A 206 8.92 -4.37 13.93
C LEU A 206 9.56 -5.66 13.43
N PHE A 207 8.81 -6.49 12.70
CA PHE A 207 9.23 -7.86 12.34
C PHE A 207 9.30 -8.09 10.82
N GLY A 208 8.80 -7.16 10.01
CA GLY A 208 8.55 -7.37 8.59
C GLY A 208 7.26 -8.16 8.35
N ALA A 209 6.62 -7.92 7.21
CA ALA A 209 5.37 -8.58 6.85
C ALA A 209 5.48 -10.11 6.73
N SER A 210 6.66 -10.64 6.40
CA SER A 210 6.90 -12.09 6.28
C SER A 210 7.01 -12.82 7.62
N MET A 211 7.57 -12.18 8.66
CA MET A 211 7.70 -12.79 9.99
C MET A 211 6.57 -12.42 10.95
N GLY A 212 5.68 -11.52 10.54
CA GLY A 212 4.55 -11.06 11.35
C GLY A 212 3.68 -12.18 11.94
N PRO A 213 3.26 -13.21 11.18
CA PRO A 213 2.43 -14.28 11.74
C PRO A 213 3.18 -15.12 12.79
N LEU A 214 4.48 -15.37 12.59
CA LEU A 214 5.31 -16.12 13.53
C LEU A 214 5.52 -15.35 14.84
N SER A 215 5.67 -14.03 14.79
CA SER A 215 5.81 -13.21 16.00
C SER A 215 4.53 -13.24 16.83
N VAL A 216 3.37 -13.07 16.20
CA VAL A 216 2.05 -13.15 16.87
C VAL A 216 1.84 -14.52 17.50
N PHE A 217 2.15 -15.61 16.78
CA PHE A 217 2.03 -16.96 17.31
C PHE A 217 2.97 -17.22 18.50
N SER A 218 4.21 -16.71 18.43
CA SER A 218 5.20 -16.82 19.50
C SER A 218 4.75 -16.08 20.77
N PHE A 219 4.20 -14.87 20.63
CA PHE A 219 3.63 -14.12 21.75
C PHE A 219 2.42 -14.84 22.36
N TYR A 220 1.56 -15.44 21.53
CA TYR A 220 0.42 -16.22 22.01
C TYR A 220 0.87 -17.44 22.83
N ILE A 221 1.86 -18.19 22.34
CA ILE A 221 2.46 -19.31 23.08
C ILE A 221 3.04 -18.82 24.41
N ALA A 222 3.86 -17.77 24.39
CA ALA A 222 4.48 -17.21 25.60
C ALA A 222 3.42 -16.77 26.62
N TYR A 223 2.34 -16.13 26.16
CA TYR A 223 1.20 -15.74 27.00
C TYR A 223 0.50 -16.96 27.62
N CYS A 224 0.21 -17.99 26.84
CA CYS A 224 -0.40 -19.23 27.33
C CYS A 224 0.48 -19.94 28.37
N PHE A 225 1.79 -20.03 28.12
CA PHE A 225 2.75 -20.59 29.08
C PHE A 225 2.85 -19.75 30.36
N GLY A 226 2.95 -18.43 30.24
CA GLY A 226 2.98 -17.50 31.39
C GLY A 226 1.73 -17.61 32.26
N ARG A 227 0.55 -17.67 31.63
CA ARG A 227 -0.73 -17.88 32.33
C ARG A 227 -0.78 -19.23 33.05
N LYS A 228 -0.23 -20.29 32.45
CA LYS A 228 -0.13 -21.63 33.08
C LYS A 228 0.78 -21.59 34.30
N ILE A 229 1.96 -20.97 34.21
CA ILE A 229 2.90 -20.81 35.34
C ILE A 229 2.26 -20.01 36.48
N HIS A 230 1.58 -18.91 36.17
CA HIS A 230 0.89 -18.09 37.17
C HIS A 230 -0.22 -18.86 37.89
N ARG A 231 -1.00 -19.67 37.17
CA ARG A 231 -2.01 -20.57 37.76
C ARG A 231 -1.40 -21.63 38.69
N VAL A 232 -0.26 -22.21 38.34
CA VAL A 232 0.43 -23.19 39.20
C VAL A 232 0.94 -22.53 40.49
N LYS A 233 1.52 -21.33 40.39
CA LYS A 233 1.99 -20.58 41.58
C LYS A 233 0.83 -20.23 42.52
N THR A 234 -0.26 -19.67 41.99
CA THR A 234 -1.44 -19.30 42.79
C THR A 234 -2.11 -20.51 43.46
N ASN A 235 -2.19 -21.66 42.76
CA ASN A 235 -2.70 -22.89 43.37
C ASN A 235 -1.78 -23.48 44.44
N LYS A 236 -0.45 -23.32 44.33
CA LYS A 236 0.49 -23.71 45.40
C LYS A 236 0.28 -22.85 46.65
N VAL A 237 0.17 -21.52 46.50
CA VAL A 237 -0.06 -20.59 47.62
C VAL A 237 -1.37 -20.92 48.36
N LYS A 238 -2.44 -21.25 47.63
CA LYS A 238 -3.74 -21.65 48.24
C LYS A 238 -3.72 -23.00 48.95
N LYS A 239 -2.74 -23.88 48.69
CA LYS A 239 -2.62 -25.18 49.38
C LYS A 239 -1.77 -25.12 50.65
N THR A 240 -1.02 -24.03 50.83
CA THR A 240 -0.13 -23.80 51.98
C THR A 240 -0.69 -22.80 52.99
N ALA A 241 -1.85 -22.21 52.70
CA ALA A 241 -2.64 -21.38 53.60
C ALA A 241 -3.86 -22.18 54.05
#